data_AF-A0A7W0Z896-F1
#
_entry.id   AF-A0A7W0Z896-F1
#
_cell.length_a   1.000
_cell.length_b   1.000
_cell.length_c   1.000
_cell.angle_alpha   90.00
_cell.angle_beta   90.00
_cell.angle_gamma   90.00
#
_symmetry.space_group_name_H-M   'P 1'
#
loop_
_entity.id
_entity.type
_entity.pdbx_description
1 polymer ?
#
loop_
_entity_poly.entity_id
_entity_poly.type
_entity_poly.pdbx_seq_one_letter_code
_entity_poly.pdbx_strand_id
1 'polypeptide(L)'
;METTPDRVPEPDRDRVDTEADAAAAEAAKIGGRVDDDLDPADRPVAEAGGGEAEGFELAEADLIESAEHADGGHDRGAPEPEPDRSGAVYGDPDNLDRTDETAPLERPEGGPTEDPAGR
;
A
#
# COMPACT_ATOMS: atom_id res chain seq x y z
N MET A 1 50.54 -7.74 4.75
CA MET A 1 49.96 -8.90 4.04
C MET A 1 48.52 -8.54 3.76
N GLU A 2 48.27 -8.07 2.55
CA GLU A 2 46.92 -7.70 2.09
C GLU A 2 46.24 -8.99 1.62
N THR A 3 45.18 -9.41 2.29
CA THR A 3 44.38 -10.56 1.87
C THR A 3 43.53 -10.11 0.70
N THR A 4 43.96 -10.44 -0.53
CA THR A 4 43.08 -10.35 -1.70
C THR A 4 41.79 -11.11 -1.36
N PRO A 5 40.61 -10.47 -1.37
CA PRO A 5 39.37 -11.17 -1.10
C PRO A 5 39.25 -12.31 -2.10
N ASP A 6 38.98 -13.50 -1.58
CA ASP A 6 38.81 -14.74 -2.35
C ASP A 6 37.79 -14.46 -3.46
N ARG A 7 38.27 -14.38 -4.71
CA ARG A 7 37.42 -14.05 -5.85
C ARG A 7 36.50 -15.25 -6.05
N VAL A 8 35.23 -15.08 -5.74
CA VAL A 8 34.20 -16.08 -6.03
C VAL A 8 34.37 -16.50 -7.49
N PRO A 9 34.57 -17.80 -7.78
CA PRO A 9 34.74 -18.25 -9.15
C PRO A 9 33.54 -17.82 -9.97
N GLU A 10 33.80 -17.26 -11.15
CA GLU A 10 32.74 -16.84 -12.07
C GLU A 10 31.85 -18.07 -12.38
N PRO A 11 30.52 -17.92 -12.32
CA PRO A 11 29.63 -19.03 -12.58
C PRO A 11 29.80 -19.52 -14.02
N ASP A 12 29.64 -20.82 -14.20
CA ASP A 12 29.62 -21.45 -15.51
C ASP A 12 28.49 -20.86 -16.36
N ARG A 13 28.84 -20.22 -17.48
CA ARG A 13 27.91 -19.48 -18.33
C ARG A 13 26.86 -20.40 -18.95
N ASP A 14 27.25 -21.61 -19.35
CA ASP A 14 26.32 -22.59 -19.95
C ASP A 14 25.26 -23.03 -18.94
N ARG A 15 25.67 -23.15 -17.66
CA ARG A 15 24.76 -23.45 -16.56
C ARG A 15 23.83 -22.28 -16.27
N VAL A 16 24.33 -21.05 -16.26
CA VAL A 16 23.51 -19.84 -16.06
C VAL A 16 22.46 -19.73 -17.15
N ASP A 17 22.84 -19.94 -18.42
CA ASP A 17 21.92 -19.85 -19.54
C ASP A 17 20.84 -20.95 -19.45
N THR A 18 21.23 -22.18 -19.11
CA THR A 18 20.28 -23.28 -18.89
C THR A 18 19.29 -23.01 -17.76
N GLU A 19 19.77 -22.50 -16.62
CA GLU A 19 18.92 -22.16 -15.48
C GLU A 19 17.99 -20.98 -15.80
N ALA A 20 18.46 -19.99 -16.57
CA ALA A 20 17.65 -18.86 -17.02
C ALA A 20 16.52 -19.30 -17.96
N ASP A 21 16.82 -20.16 -18.94
CA ASP A 21 15.82 -20.72 -19.85
C ASP A 21 14.75 -21.53 -19.11
N ALA A 22 15.18 -22.36 -18.15
CA ALA A 22 14.28 -23.14 -17.30
C ALA A 22 13.37 -22.23 -16.46
N ALA A 23 13.92 -21.17 -15.85
CA ALA A 23 13.16 -20.21 -15.08
C ALA A 23 12.15 -19.44 -15.95
N ALA A 24 12.56 -19.02 -17.15
CA ALA A 24 11.66 -18.37 -18.10
C ALA A 24 10.51 -19.30 -18.53
N ALA A 25 10.80 -20.57 -18.79
CA ALA A 25 9.80 -21.57 -19.15
C ALA A 25 8.80 -21.85 -18.02
N GLU A 26 9.24 -21.88 -16.76
CA GLU A 26 8.34 -22.01 -15.61
C GLU A 26 7.51 -20.75 -15.40
N ALA A 27 8.13 -19.56 -15.45
CA ALA A 27 7.42 -18.29 -15.28
C ALA A 27 6.34 -18.08 -16.35
N ALA A 28 6.59 -18.51 -17.59
CA ALA A 28 5.62 -18.45 -18.68
C ALA A 28 4.33 -19.24 -18.38
N LYS A 29 4.35 -20.20 -17.44
CA LYS A 29 3.17 -20.97 -17.03
C LYS A 29 2.34 -20.30 -15.93
N ILE A 30 2.88 -19.28 -15.24
CA ILE A 30 2.27 -18.67 -14.05
C ILE A 30 1.21 -17.61 -14.42
N GLY A 31 1.21 -17.08 -15.64
CA GLY A 31 0.41 -15.91 -16.03
C GLY A 31 -1.05 -16.13 -16.45
N GLY A 32 -1.57 -17.36 -16.43
CA GLY A 32 -2.91 -17.65 -16.96
C GLY A 32 -3.04 -17.36 -18.48
N ARG A 33 -4.22 -17.56 -19.06
CA ARG A 33 -4.53 -17.18 -20.45
C ARG A 33 -5.41 -15.93 -20.39
N VAL A 34 -4.97 -14.85 -21.02
CA VAL A 34 -5.78 -13.64 -21.21
C VAL A 34 -6.77 -13.92 -22.33
N ASP A 35 -8.04 -13.60 -22.10
CA ASP A 35 -9.06 -13.58 -23.14
C ASP A 35 -9.11 -12.16 -23.73
N ASP A 36 -8.69 -12.02 -24.99
CA ASP A 36 -8.63 -10.74 -25.69
C ASP A 36 -10.03 -10.24 -26.11
N ASP A 37 -11.04 -11.11 -26.10
CA ASP A 37 -12.41 -10.78 -26.45
C ASP A 37 -13.22 -10.24 -25.24
N LEU A 38 -12.63 -10.23 -24.04
CA LEU A 38 -13.27 -9.73 -22.83
C LEU A 38 -13.36 -8.19 -22.82
N ASP A 39 -14.46 -7.64 -22.35
CA ASP A 39 -14.57 -6.18 -22.12
C ASP A 39 -13.41 -5.75 -21.19
N PRO A 40 -12.64 -4.70 -21.56
CA PRO A 40 -11.65 -4.10 -20.65
C PRO A 40 -12.16 -3.84 -19.23
N ALA A 41 -13.45 -3.55 -19.04
CA ALA A 41 -14.07 -3.36 -17.73
C ALA A 41 -14.18 -4.66 -16.90
N ASP A 42 -14.39 -5.81 -17.55
CA ASP A 42 -14.56 -7.11 -16.88
C ASP A 42 -13.23 -7.84 -16.64
N ARG A 43 -12.16 -7.38 -17.30
CA ARG A 43 -10.82 -7.98 -17.23
C ARG A 43 -10.26 -8.11 -15.81
N PRO A 44 -10.35 -7.08 -14.94
CA PRO A 44 -9.87 -7.20 -13.57
C PRO A 44 -10.61 -8.28 -12.78
N VAL A 45 -11.91 -8.47 -13.04
CA VAL A 45 -12.73 -9.49 -12.37
C VAL A 45 -12.32 -10.88 -12.84
N ALA A 46 -12.11 -11.07 -14.15
CA ALA A 46 -11.63 -12.33 -14.71
C ALA A 46 -10.21 -12.69 -14.23
N GLU A 47 -9.29 -11.71 -14.18
CA GLU A 47 -7.94 -11.87 -13.65
C GLU A 47 -7.94 -12.21 -12.15
N ALA A 48 -8.90 -11.66 -11.39
CA ALA A 48 -9.12 -11.99 -9.98
C ALA A 48 -9.80 -13.36 -9.76
N GLY A 49 -10.09 -14.11 -10.82
CA GLY A 49 -10.66 -15.46 -10.75
C GLY A 49 -12.18 -15.53 -10.94
N GLY A 50 -12.86 -14.41 -11.20
CA GLY A 50 -14.23 -14.35 -11.73
C GLY A 50 -15.34 -15.00 -10.89
N GLY A 51 -15.02 -15.52 -9.71
CA GLY A 51 -15.98 -16.16 -8.82
C GLY A 51 -16.94 -15.15 -8.21
N GLU A 52 -18.19 -15.57 -7.97
CA GLU A 52 -18.99 -14.93 -6.92
C GLU A 52 -18.16 -14.94 -5.64
N ALA A 53 -18.24 -13.89 -4.82
CA ALA A 53 -17.47 -13.78 -3.59
C ALA A 53 -17.95 -14.86 -2.60
N GLU A 54 -17.49 -16.09 -2.77
CA GLU A 54 -17.78 -17.22 -1.91
C GLU A 54 -17.22 -16.89 -0.52
N GLY A 55 -18.12 -16.57 0.41
CA GLY A 55 -17.78 -16.12 1.76
C GLY A 55 -18.29 -14.73 2.10
N PHE A 56 -18.74 -13.92 1.14
CA PHE A 56 -19.40 -12.64 1.45
C PHE A 56 -20.76 -12.87 2.09
N GLU A 57 -21.54 -13.83 1.59
CA GLU A 57 -22.84 -14.20 2.20
C GLU A 57 -22.68 -14.78 3.61
N LEU A 58 -21.65 -15.61 3.84
CA LEU A 58 -21.33 -16.14 5.17
C LEU A 58 -20.85 -15.02 6.10
N ALA A 59 -19.99 -14.12 5.62
CA ALA A 59 -19.52 -12.98 6.40
C ALA A 59 -20.65 -11.99 6.71
N GLU A 60 -21.62 -11.81 5.81
CA GLU A 60 -22.81 -11.02 6.05
C GLU A 60 -23.72 -11.69 7.09
N ALA A 61 -23.93 -13.00 6.99
CA ALA A 61 -24.67 -13.76 7.99
C ALA A 61 -24.01 -13.67 9.38
N ASP A 62 -22.69 -13.82 9.47
CA ASP A 62 -21.93 -13.67 10.71
C ASP A 62 -22.03 -12.24 11.28
N LEU A 63 -22.02 -11.22 10.41
CA LEU A 63 -22.17 -9.82 10.80
C LEU A 63 -23.58 -9.53 11.33
N ILE A 64 -24.62 -10.04 10.67
CA ILE A 64 -26.01 -9.94 11.10
C ILE A 64 -26.18 -10.65 12.44
N GLU A 65 -25.71 -11.90 12.58
CA GLU A 65 -25.78 -12.67 13.82
C GLU A 65 -25.10 -11.91 14.97
N SER A 66 -23.91 -11.36 14.74
CA SER A 66 -23.16 -10.57 15.72
C SER A 66 -23.85 -9.25 16.09
N ALA A 67 -24.53 -8.61 15.14
CA ALA A 67 -25.27 -7.36 15.36
C ALA A 67 -26.63 -7.59 16.05
N GLU A 68 -27.30 -8.70 15.73
CA GLU A 68 -28.56 -9.12 16.34
C GLU A 68 -28.35 -9.60 17.78
N HIS A 69 -27.19 -10.21 18.06
CA HIS A 69 -26.77 -10.57 19.41
C HIS A 69 -26.03 -9.41 20.09
N ALA A 70 -26.71 -8.27 20.26
CA ALA A 70 -26.26 -7.21 21.17
C ALA A 70 -26.09 -7.70 22.63
N ASP A 71 -26.77 -8.81 22.98
CA ASP A 71 -26.68 -9.48 24.28
C ASP A 71 -25.46 -10.42 24.40
N GLY A 72 -24.78 -10.71 23.28
CA GLY A 72 -23.49 -11.39 23.23
C GLY A 72 -22.32 -10.40 23.22
N GLY A 73 -22.58 -9.15 23.62
CA GLY A 73 -21.54 -8.16 23.83
C GLY A 73 -20.37 -8.83 24.53
N HIS A 74 -19.18 -8.73 23.94
CA HIS A 74 -17.98 -8.87 24.75
C HIS A 74 -18.26 -8.07 26.01
N ASP A 75 -18.18 -8.70 27.18
CA ASP A 75 -18.16 -8.02 28.46
C ASP A 75 -16.86 -7.22 28.53
N ARG A 76 -16.74 -6.23 27.65
CA ARG A 76 -15.99 -5.01 27.86
C ARG A 76 -16.88 -4.27 28.81
N GLY A 77 -16.91 -4.72 30.08
CA GLY A 77 -17.65 -4.06 31.14
C GLY A 77 -17.53 -2.56 30.97
N ALA A 78 -18.62 -1.83 31.24
CA ALA A 78 -18.79 -0.41 30.91
C ALA A 78 -17.44 0.32 30.95
N PRO A 79 -17.00 0.97 29.85
CA PRO A 79 -15.69 1.57 29.82
C PRO A 79 -15.54 2.49 31.03
N GLU A 80 -14.41 2.36 31.73
CA GLU A 80 -14.10 3.27 32.82
C GLU A 80 -14.32 4.71 32.34
N PRO A 81 -14.93 5.57 33.16
CA PRO A 81 -15.14 6.96 32.77
C PRO A 81 -13.79 7.58 32.40
N GLU A 82 -13.76 8.29 31.28
CA GLU A 82 -12.57 9.05 30.87
C GLU A 82 -12.10 9.93 32.05
N PRO A 83 -10.79 9.94 32.35
CA PRO A 83 -10.27 10.77 33.42
C PRO A 83 -10.54 12.25 33.12
N ASP A 84 -10.86 13.03 34.14
CA ASP A 84 -11.00 14.47 34.01
C ASP A 84 -9.65 15.10 33.59
N ARG A 85 -9.60 15.63 32.37
CA ARG A 85 -8.42 16.30 31.80
C ARG A 85 -8.43 17.81 32.01
N SER A 86 -9.36 18.35 32.80
CA SER A 86 -9.46 19.80 33.07
C SER A 86 -8.19 20.39 33.69
N GLY A 87 -7.41 19.57 34.41
CA GLY A 87 -6.10 19.93 34.98
C GLY A 87 -4.88 19.42 34.20
N ALA A 88 -5.06 18.83 33.01
CA ALA A 88 -3.95 18.31 32.24
C ALA A 88 -3.09 19.45 31.68
N VAL A 89 -1.76 19.36 31.88
CA VAL A 89 -0.79 20.25 31.24
C VAL A 89 -0.44 19.65 29.88
N TYR A 90 -0.61 20.42 28.81
CA TYR A 90 -0.20 20.01 27.48
C TYR A 90 1.34 19.92 27.44
N GLY A 91 1.89 18.81 26.93
CA GLY A 91 3.33 18.68 26.76
C GLY A 91 3.85 19.66 25.74
N ASP A 92 4.99 20.30 26.02
CA ASP A 92 5.65 21.14 25.02
C ASP A 92 6.04 20.28 23.81
N PRO A 93 5.74 20.73 22.57
CA PRO A 93 6.24 20.05 21.38
C PRO A 93 7.76 20.15 21.35
N ASP A 94 8.43 19.04 21.03
CA ASP A 94 9.86 19.07 20.71
C ASP A 94 10.05 19.90 19.43
N ASN A 95 10.57 21.13 19.57
CA ASN A 95 10.96 21.94 18.43
C ASN A 95 12.24 21.34 17.85
N LEU A 96 12.11 20.59 16.74
CA LEU A 96 13.26 20.26 15.93
C LEU A 96 13.68 21.54 15.21
N ASP A 97 14.82 22.13 15.61
CA ASP A 97 15.53 23.09 14.77
C ASP A 97 15.82 22.39 13.43
N ARG A 98 15.05 22.74 12.40
CA ARG A 98 15.19 22.17 11.07
C ARG A 98 16.55 22.61 10.52
N THR A 99 17.55 21.74 10.54
CA THR A 99 18.88 22.01 9.98
C THR A 99 18.95 21.92 8.45
N ASP A 100 17.84 21.60 7.78
CA ASP A 100 17.73 21.61 6.32
C ASP A 100 16.80 22.75 5.87
N GLU A 101 17.31 23.98 5.89
CA GLU A 101 16.83 25.02 4.97
C GLU A 101 17.51 24.79 3.61
N THR A 102 16.83 24.04 2.73
CA THR A 102 16.99 24.32 1.31
C THR A 102 16.33 25.68 1.08
N ALA A 103 17.15 26.67 0.70
CA ALA A 103 16.68 28.03 0.43
C ALA A 103 15.41 28.01 -0.42
N PRO A 104 14.40 28.85 -0.13
CA PRO A 104 13.20 28.93 -0.95
C PRO A 104 13.63 29.32 -2.36
N LEU A 105 13.29 28.47 -3.35
CA LEU A 105 13.45 28.81 -4.75
C LEU A 105 12.73 30.13 -4.99
N GLU A 106 13.47 31.18 -5.36
CA GLU A 106 12.92 32.47 -5.72
C GLU A 106 11.83 32.25 -6.78
N ARG A 107 10.61 32.67 -6.44
CA ARG A 107 9.49 32.70 -7.39
C ARG A 107 9.91 33.68 -8.49
N PRO A 108 9.94 33.31 -9.78
CA PRO A 108 10.23 34.29 -10.81
C PRO A 108 9.14 35.36 -10.80
N GLU A 109 9.56 36.60 -10.52
CA GLU A 109 8.79 37.82 -10.63
C GLU A 109 8.18 37.92 -12.04
N GLY A 110 6.85 37.83 -12.15
CA GLY A 110 6.16 38.03 -13.43
C GLY A 110 4.94 37.13 -13.64
N GLY A 111 3.93 37.22 -12.76
CA GLY A 111 2.58 36.77 -13.09
C GLY A 111 1.84 37.84 -13.90
N PRO A 112 0.99 37.48 -14.88
CA PRO A 112 0.24 38.47 -15.66
C PRO A 112 -0.68 39.26 -14.74
N THR A 113 -0.61 40.59 -14.84
CA THR A 113 -1.56 41.51 -14.21
C THR A 113 -2.95 41.23 -14.77
N GLU A 114 -3.88 40.76 -13.93
CA GLU A 114 -5.31 40.82 -14.22
C GLU A 114 -5.70 42.29 -14.37
N ASP A 115 -6.22 42.67 -15.52
CA ASP A 115 -6.81 44.00 -15.79
C ASP A 115 -8.26 44.02 -15.25
N PRO A 116 -8.59 44.79 -14.21
CA PRO A 116 -9.95 44.85 -13.70
C PRO A 116 -10.67 46.07 -14.28
N ALA A 117 -11.11 46.00 -15.55
CA ALA A 117 -12.36 46.61 -16.04
C ALA A 117 -12.44 46.62 -17.58
N GLY A 118 -13.39 45.87 -18.13
CA GLY A 118 -13.83 46.02 -19.52
C GLY A 118 -15.31 45.72 -19.63
N ARG A 119 -16.10 46.80 -19.71
CA ARG A 119 -17.55 46.81 -19.89
C ARG A 119 -17.94 46.48 -21.33
#